data_AF-A0A5N0VL71-F1
#
_entry.id   AF-A0A5N0VL71-F1
#
_cell.length_a   1.000
_cell.length_b   1.000
_cell.length_c   1.000
_cell.angle_alpha   90.00
_cell.angle_beta   90.00
_cell.angle_gamma   90.00
#
_symmetry.space_group_name_H-M   'P 1'
#
loop_
_entity.id
_entity.type
_entity.pdbx_description
1 polymer ?
#
loop_
_entity_poly.entity_id
_entity_poly.type
_entity_poly.pdbx_seq_one_letter_code
_entity_poly.pdbx_strand_id
1 'polypeptide(L)' 'MARVSRASSSDEALERGWLAGVRAEEKVLRDVQESKAVRTVAGHSSSATECAELLEMLGLHAEQGKQAQL' A
#
# COMPACT_ATOMS: atom_id res chain seq x y z
N MET A 1 -28.45 -18.37 32.91
CA MET A 1 -28.55 -18.60 31.45
C MET A 1 -27.54 -17.70 30.76
N ALA A 2 -26.48 -18.25 30.15
CA ALA A 2 -25.54 -17.45 29.36
C ALA A 2 -25.08 -18.28 28.15
N ARG A 3 -25.66 -18.00 26.98
CA ARG A 3 -25.29 -18.66 25.71
C ARG A 3 -25.40 -17.69 24.54
N VAL A 4 -24.73 -16.54 24.57
CA VAL A 4 -24.60 -15.69 23.37
C VAL A 4 -23.27 -14.95 23.40
N SER A 5 -22.20 -15.57 22.89
CA SER A 5 -20.97 -14.82 22.55
C SER A 5 -20.16 -15.42 21.39
N ARG A 6 -20.51 -16.62 20.89
CA ARG A 6 -19.69 -17.29 19.87
C ARG A 6 -20.01 -16.88 18.42
N ALA A 7 -21.26 -16.51 18.12
CA ALA A 7 -21.66 -16.12 16.76
C ALA A 7 -21.05 -14.78 16.33
N SER A 8 -21.06 -13.77 17.21
CA SER A 8 -20.48 -12.44 16.91
C SER A 8 -18.95 -12.50 16.73
N SER A 9 -18.24 -13.35 17.47
CA SER A 9 -16.79 -13.51 17.30
C SER A 9 -16.39 -14.16 15.97
N SER A 10 -17.23 -15.05 15.42
CA SER A 10 -16.95 -15.72 14.14
C SER A 10 -17.22 -14.80 12.95
N ASP A 11 -18.27 -13.99 13.02
CA ASP A 11 -18.63 -12.99 12.00
C ASP A 11 -17.54 -11.91 11.86
N GLU A 12 -17.07 -11.38 13.01
CA GLU A 12 -15.96 -10.44 13.08
C GLU A 12 -14.62 -11.01 12.58
N ALA A 13 -14.41 -12.32 12.70
CA ALA A 13 -13.22 -12.98 12.17
C ALA A 13 -13.30 -13.13 10.64
N LEU A 14 -14.50 -13.40 10.12
CA LEU A 14 -14.77 -13.49 8.69
C LEU A 14 -14.62 -12.13 8.01
N GLU A 15 -15.22 -11.09 8.59
CA GLU A 15 -15.10 -9.69 8.13
C GLU A 15 -13.64 -9.21 8.15
N ARG A 16 -12.89 -9.51 9.22
CA ARG A 16 -11.46 -9.19 9.27
C ARG A 16 -10.65 -9.90 8.19
N GLY A 17 -10.99 -11.16 7.87
CA GLY A 17 -10.38 -11.91 6.79
C GLY A 17 -10.70 -11.33 5.41
N TRP A 18 -11.96 -10.96 5.17
CA TRP A 18 -12.38 -10.32 3.92
C TRP A 18 -11.71 -8.96 3.73
N LEU A 19 -11.74 -8.10 4.75
CA LEU A 19 -11.06 -6.80 4.73
C LEU A 19 -9.54 -6.95 4.58
N ALA A 20 -8.94 -8.02 5.10
CA ALA A 20 -7.52 -8.30 4.89
C ALA A 20 -7.22 -8.61 3.42
N GLY A 21 -8.07 -9.39 2.74
CA GLY A 21 -7.97 -9.64 1.31
C GLY A 21 -8.08 -8.35 0.50
N VAL A 22 -9.11 -7.54 0.76
CA VAL A 22 -9.31 -6.24 0.10
C VAL A 22 -8.11 -5.31 0.29
N ARG A 23 -7.57 -5.20 1.51
CA ARG A 23 -6.37 -4.39 1.78
C ARG A 23 -5.13 -4.90 1.04
N ALA A 24 -4.99 -6.21 0.86
CA ALA A 24 -3.88 -6.78 0.12
C ALA A 24 -3.95 -6.44 -1.38
N GLU A 25 -5.13 -6.57 -1.99
CA GLU A 25 -5.36 -6.18 -3.39
C GLU A 25 -5.15 -4.67 -3.59
N GLU A 26 -5.69 -3.86 -2.69
CA GLU A 26 -5.55 -2.41 -2.68
C GLU A 26 -4.07 -2.00 -2.59
N LYS A 27 -3.29 -2.64 -1.72
CA LYS A 27 -1.85 -2.44 -1.63
C LYS A 27 -1.14 -2.74 -2.95
N VAL A 28 -1.46 -3.83 -3.65
CA VAL A 28 -0.84 -4.17 -4.94
C VAL A 28 -1.13 -3.07 -5.98
N LEU A 29 -2.37 -2.60 -6.06
CA LEU A 29 -2.73 -1.53 -6.99
C LEU A 29 -2.02 -0.22 -6.64
N ARG A 30 -1.92 0.10 -5.35
CA ARG A 30 -1.19 1.27 -4.87
C ARG A 30 0.29 1.18 -5.22
N ASP A 31 0.96 0.06 -4.95
CA ASP A 31 2.37 -0.16 -5.26
C ASP A 31 2.64 0.03 -6.78
N VAL A 32 1.74 -0.46 -7.64
CA VAL A 32 1.82 -0.26 -9.10
C VAL A 32 1.68 1.21 -9.48
N GLN A 33 0.77 1.94 -8.84
CA GLN A 33 0.54 3.36 -9.11
C GLN A 33 1.71 4.21 -8.62
N GLU A 34 2.25 3.92 -7.44
CA GLU A 34 3.44 4.57 -6.89
C GLU A 34 4.65 4.37 -7.80
N SER A 35 4.88 3.15 -8.28
CA SER A 35 5.96 2.87 -9.24
C SER A 35 5.83 3.68 -10.54
N LYS A 36 4.60 3.84 -11.06
CA LYS A 36 4.35 4.70 -12.22
C LYS A 36 4.61 6.17 -11.92
N ALA A 37 4.15 6.66 -10.76
CA ALA A 37 4.35 8.04 -10.35
C ALA A 37 5.85 8.38 -10.21
N VAL A 38 6.65 7.49 -9.63
CA VAL A 38 8.10 7.67 -9.52
C VAL A 38 8.75 7.86 -10.90
N ARG A 39 8.40 7.00 -11.86
CA ARG A 39 8.93 7.08 -13.24
C ARG A 39 8.50 8.34 -13.95
N THR A 40 7.25 8.78 -13.73
CA THR A 40 6.74 10.04 -14.28
C THR A 40 7.52 11.23 -13.73
N VAL A 41 7.70 11.35 -12.41
CA VAL A 41 8.47 12.43 -11.79
C VAL A 41 9.90 12.43 -12.32
N ALA A 42 10.57 11.27 -12.35
CA ALA A 42 11.92 11.16 -12.88
C ALA A 42 12.05 11.56 -14.36
N GLY A 43 11.01 11.36 -15.17
CA GLY A 43 10.98 11.78 -16.58
C GLY A 43 10.73 13.27 -16.79
N HIS A 44 10.21 13.98 -15.77
CA HIS A 44 9.87 15.40 -15.83
C HIS A 44 10.80 16.30 -14.99
N SER A 45 11.55 15.74 -14.05
CA SER A 45 12.55 16.47 -13.28
C SER A 45 13.78 16.83 -14.11
N SER A 46 14.33 18.01 -13.86
CA SER A 46 15.52 18.53 -14.54
C SER A 46 16.83 18.15 -13.82
N SER A 47 16.73 17.73 -12.56
CA SER A 47 17.89 17.27 -11.77
C SER A 47 17.53 16.15 -10.81
N ALA A 48 18.54 15.38 -10.38
CA ALA A 48 18.35 14.29 -9.41
C ALA A 48 17.90 14.81 -8.03
N THR A 49 18.38 15.99 -7.62
CA THR A 49 18.00 16.63 -6.36
C THR A 49 16.52 17.04 -6.38
N GLU A 50 16.09 17.73 -7.43
CA GLU A 50 14.68 18.12 -7.61
C GLU A 50 13.76 16.90 -7.68
N CYS A 51 14.18 15.83 -8.37
CA CYS A 51 13.44 14.58 -8.39
C CYS A 51 13.26 14.00 -6.98
N ALA A 52 14.33 13.96 -6.18
CA ALA A 52 14.26 13.46 -4.81
C ALA A 52 13.31 14.28 -3.93
N GLU A 53 13.39 15.62 -4.01
CA GLU A 53 12.49 16.52 -3.27
C GLU A 53 11.03 16.34 -3.67
N LEU A 54 10.74 16.21 -4.97
CA LEU A 54 9.38 16.00 -5.47
C LEU A 54 8.83 14.63 -5.05
N LEU A 55 9.65 13.58 -5.07
CA LEU A 55 9.26 12.25 -4.60
C LEU A 55 8.95 12.25 -3.09
N GLU A 56 9.77 12.93 -2.29
CA GLU A 56 9.56 13.11 -0.86
C GLU A 56 8.25 13.85 -0.57
N MET A 57 7.97 14.95 -1.27
CA MET A 57 6.70 15.68 -1.14
C MET A 57 5.47 14.84 -1.47
N LEU A 58 5.60 13.89 -2.40
CA LEU A 58 4.53 12.98 -2.80
C LEU A 58 4.45 11.74 -1.90
N GLY A 59 5.35 11.59 -0.93
CA GLY A 59 5.44 10.40 -0.07
C GLY A 59 5.86 9.13 -0.82
N LEU A 60 6.47 9.28 -2.00
CA LEU A 60 6.95 8.17 -2.83
C LEU A 60 8.42 7.90 -2.46
N HIS A 61 8.72 6.75 -1.85
CA HIS A 61 10.13 6.36 -1.69
C HIS A 61 10.57 5.44 -2.83
N ALA A 62 11.66 5.81 -3.49
CA ALA A 62 12.30 4.96 -4.49
C ALA A 62 12.71 3.56 -3.92
N GLU A 63 12.82 3.42 -2.61
CA GLU A 63 13.25 2.20 -1.92
C GLU A 63 12.15 1.15 -1.71
N GLN A 64 10.86 1.47 -1.89
CA GLN A 64 9.78 0.50 -1.68
C GLN A 64 9.76 -0.64 -2.70
N GLY A 65 10.38 -0.45 -3.87
CA GLY A 65 10.55 -1.51 -4.88
C GLY A 65 11.62 -2.55 -4.54
N LYS A 66 12.46 -2.31 -3.52
CA LYS A 66 13.61 -3.17 -3.20
C LYS A 66 13.30 -4.27 -2.18
N GLN A 67 12.16 -4.18 -1.50
CA GLN A 67 11.75 -5.12 -0.44
C GLN A 67 11.02 -6.37 -0.97
N ALA A 68 10.72 -6.45 -2.28
CA ALA A 68 10.04 -7.60 -2.90
C ALA A 68 11.00 -8.59 -3.61
N GLN A 69 12.32 -8.44 -3.42
CA GLN A 69 13.34 -9.29 -4.03
C GLN A 69 14.29 -9.84 -2.97
N LEU A 70 13.75 -10.59 -2.00
CA LEU A 70 14.46 -11.55 -1.15
C LEU A 70 13.59 -12.78 -0.95
#